data_AF-A0A2W7QYI0-F1
#
_entry.id   AF-A0A2W7QYI0-F1
#
_cell.length_a   1.000
_cell.length_b   1.000
_cell.length_c   1.000
_cell.angle_alpha   90.00
_cell.angle_beta   90.00
_cell.angle_gamma   90.00
#
_symmetry.space_group_name_H-M   'P 1'
#
loop_
_entity.id
_entity.type
_entity.pdbx_description
1 polymer ?
#
loop_
_entity_poly.entity_id
_entity_poly.type
_entity_poly.pdbx_seq_one_letter_code
_entity_poly.pdbx_strand_id
1 'polypeptide(L)'
;MASVAAKVMSTVSAPYGVLVTATQLAERIADIKSAETCDCSVFAFLSEVSPQLQRSFIDEMGVSKDAVAKVAQQFSTLAGYRLPLAV
;
A
#
# COMPACT_ATOMS: atom_id res chain seq x y z
N MET A 1 3.83 15.95 -15.75
CA MET A 1 2.97 14.88 -15.18
C MET A 1 3.45 14.61 -13.77
N ALA A 2 2.57 14.54 -12.77
CA ALA A 2 2.97 14.11 -11.42
C ALA A 2 3.34 12.61 -11.44
N SER A 3 4.44 12.22 -10.78
CA SER A 3 4.83 10.81 -10.67
C SER A 3 3.74 9.99 -9.97
N VAL A 4 3.72 8.69 -10.20
CA VAL A 4 2.74 7.79 -9.59
C VAL A 4 2.84 7.88 -8.06
N ALA A 5 4.06 7.95 -7.52
CA ALA A 5 4.30 8.18 -6.11
C ALA A 5 3.61 9.44 -5.57
N ALA A 6 3.67 10.56 -6.28
CA ALA A 6 3.01 11.79 -5.83
C ALA A 6 1.47 11.64 -5.75
N LYS A 7 0.86 10.93 -6.70
CA LYS A 7 -0.58 10.65 -6.67
C LYS A 7 -0.97 9.71 -5.53
N VAL A 8 -0.20 8.64 -5.34
CA VAL A 8 -0.40 7.68 -4.25
C VAL A 8 -0.28 8.37 -2.90
N MET A 9 0.78 9.15 -2.70
CA MET A 9 1.00 9.87 -1.46
C MET A 9 -0.09 10.91 -1.23
N SER A 10 -0.63 11.56 -2.25
CA SER A 10 -1.78 12.48 -2.07
C SER A 10 -3.02 11.79 -1.50
N THR A 11 -3.25 10.51 -1.80
CA THR A 11 -4.35 9.72 -1.24
C THR A 11 -4.01 9.22 0.16
N VAL A 12 -2.83 8.61 0.35
CA VAL A 12 -2.43 7.99 1.62
C VAL A 12 -2.17 9.02 2.73
N SER A 13 -1.67 10.21 2.39
CA SER A 13 -1.36 11.26 3.37
C SER A 13 -2.59 12.07 3.81
N ALA A 14 -3.65 12.08 2.98
CA ALA A 14 -4.82 12.91 3.21
C ALA A 14 -5.64 12.53 4.47
N PRO A 15 -5.94 11.24 4.74
CA PRO A 15 -6.76 10.87 5.89
C PRO A 15 -6.01 10.87 7.22
N TYR A 16 -4.70 10.59 7.24
CA TYR A 16 -3.97 10.34 8.49
C TYR A 16 -2.94 11.40 8.87
N GLY A 17 -2.64 12.38 8.00
CA GLY A 17 -1.58 13.38 8.26
C GLY A 17 -0.19 12.75 8.48
N VAL A 18 -0.01 11.51 8.04
CA VAL A 18 1.17 10.70 8.31
C VAL A 18 2.31 11.12 7.39
N LEU A 19 3.45 11.48 8.00
CA LEU A 19 4.70 11.84 7.33
C LEU A 19 5.49 10.60 6.87
N VAL A 20 4.85 9.70 6.11
CA VAL A 20 5.55 8.59 5.45
C VAL A 20 5.99 9.05 4.07
N THR A 21 7.21 8.73 3.69
CA THR A 21 7.69 8.98 2.32
C THR A 21 7.26 7.85 1.40
N ALA A 22 7.25 8.08 0.08
CA ALA A 22 6.96 7.02 -0.89
C ALA A 22 7.86 5.78 -0.69
N THR A 23 9.14 5.99 -0.38
CA THR A 23 10.08 4.89 -0.09
C THR A 23 9.73 4.13 1.18
N GLN A 24 9.38 4.83 2.27
CA GLN A 24 8.94 4.16 3.48
C GLN A 24 7.62 3.41 3.27
N LEU A 25 6.69 3.95 2.48
CA LEU A 25 5.47 3.25 2.13
C LEU A 25 5.81 1.97 1.33
N ALA A 26 6.70 2.07 0.35
CA ALA A 26 7.16 0.95 -0.45
C ALA A 26 7.79 -0.19 0.39
N GLU A 27 8.60 0.16 1.40
CA GLU A 27 9.16 -0.81 2.34
C GLU A 27 8.06 -1.47 3.18
N ARG A 28 7.14 -0.67 3.72
CA ARG A 28 6.07 -1.16 4.59
C ARG A 28 5.05 -2.04 3.88
N ILE A 29 4.67 -1.73 2.63
CA ILE A 29 3.73 -2.56 1.85
C ILE A 29 4.32 -3.93 1.50
N ALA A 30 5.65 -4.11 1.61
CA ALA A 30 6.34 -5.38 1.37
C ALA A 30 6.71 -6.11 2.67
N ASP A 31 6.54 -5.48 3.83
CA ASP A 31 6.83 -6.06 5.14
C ASP A 31 5.54 -6.61 5.76
N ILE A 32 5.53 -7.92 6.01
CA ILE A 32 4.41 -8.62 6.65
C ILE A 32 4.13 -8.07 8.06
N LYS A 33 5.14 -7.54 8.75
CA LYS A 33 4.97 -6.92 10.06
C LYS A 33 4.02 -5.72 10.02
N SER A 34 3.95 -5.02 8.88
CA SER A 34 3.01 -3.91 8.72
C SER A 34 1.55 -4.38 8.81
N ALA A 35 1.26 -5.61 8.42
CA ALA A 35 -0.06 -6.21 8.60
C ALA A 35 -0.28 -6.68 10.06
N GLU A 36 0.77 -7.10 10.76
CA GLU A 36 0.71 -7.45 12.19
C GLU A 36 0.49 -6.23 13.09
N THR A 37 1.09 -5.09 12.74
CA THR A 37 0.93 -3.82 13.47
C THR A 37 -0.27 -2.98 13.01
N CYS A 38 -1.04 -3.48 12.03
CA CYS A 38 -2.16 -2.77 11.42
C CYS A 38 -1.77 -1.35 10.94
N ASP A 39 -0.66 -1.23 10.18
CA ASP A 39 -0.20 0.07 9.69
C ASP A 39 -1.27 0.75 8.81
N CYS A 40 -1.81 1.86 9.31
CA CYS A 40 -2.87 2.62 8.66
C CYS A 40 -2.48 3.10 7.26
N SER A 41 -1.20 3.43 7.03
CA SER A 41 -0.70 3.93 5.75
C SER A 41 -0.68 2.82 4.70
N VAL A 42 -0.32 1.59 5.10
CA VAL A 42 -0.38 0.41 4.24
C VAL A 42 -1.83 0.04 3.94
N PHE A 43 -2.70 0.09 4.95
CA PHE A 43 -4.12 -0.18 4.73
C PHE A 43 -4.77 0.84 3.80
N ALA A 44 -4.49 2.14 3.97
CA ALA A 44 -4.95 3.21 3.09
C ALA A 44 -4.47 2.99 1.64
N PHE A 45 -3.20 2.62 1.46
CA PHE A 45 -2.67 2.28 0.15
C PHE A 45 -3.44 1.13 -0.51
N LEU A 46 -3.69 0.05 0.24
CA LEU A 46 -4.32 -1.15 -0.33
C LEU A 46 -5.83 -0.99 -0.56
N SER A 47 -6.51 -0.16 0.23
CA SER A 47 -7.97 0.00 0.19
C SER A 47 -8.46 1.22 -0.58
N GLU A 48 -7.75 2.34 -0.52
CA GLU A 48 -8.22 3.63 -1.06
C GLU A 48 -7.55 4.02 -2.38
N VAL A 49 -6.34 3.51 -2.65
CA VAL A 49 -5.65 3.75 -3.93
C VAL A 49 -6.21 2.83 -5.01
N SER A 50 -6.39 3.32 -6.23
CA SER A 50 -6.90 2.49 -7.32
C SER A 50 -5.94 1.33 -7.66
N PRO A 51 -6.43 0.13 -8.03
CA PRO A 51 -5.55 -1.04 -8.28
C PRO A 51 -4.50 -0.79 -9.37
N GLN A 52 -4.83 0.05 -10.36
CA GLN A 52 -3.90 0.46 -11.41
C GLN A 52 -2.75 1.29 -10.83
N LEU A 53 -3.05 2.27 -9.97
CA LEU A 53 -2.02 3.09 -9.31
C LEU A 53 -1.19 2.28 -8.32
N GLN A 54 -1.80 1.34 -7.59
CA GLN A 54 -1.06 0.47 -6.68
C GLN A 54 -0.01 -0.36 -7.44
N ARG A 55 -0.39 -0.98 -8.57
CA ARG A 55 0.54 -1.74 -9.42
C ARG A 55 1.65 -0.86 -9.99
N SER A 56 1.29 0.30 -10.54
CA SER A 56 2.29 1.24 -11.07
C SER A 56 3.25 1.76 -10.00
N PHE A 57 2.78 1.93 -8.76
CA PHE A 57 3.64 2.32 -7.64
C PHE A 57 4.61 1.21 -7.25
N ILE A 58 4.15 -0.04 -7.22
CA ILE A 58 4.99 -1.21 -6.93
C ILE A 58 6.08 -1.37 -8.02
N ASP A 59 5.72 -1.19 -9.29
CA ASP A 59 6.69 -1.18 -10.40
C ASP A 59 7.65 0.02 -10.32
N GLU A 60 7.16 1.24 -10.05
CA GLU A 60 7.99 2.45 -9.92
C GLU A 60 9.00 2.34 -8.77
N MET A 61 8.61 1.71 -7.66
CA MET A 61 9.43 1.55 -6.45
C MET A 61 10.27 0.26 -6.45
N GLY A 62 10.12 -0.61 -7.44
CA GLY A 62 10.87 -1.88 -7.55
C GLY A 62 10.56 -2.89 -6.44
N VAL A 63 9.35 -2.85 -5.88
CA VAL A 63 8.95 -3.71 -4.76
C VAL A 63 8.47 -5.08 -5.26
N SER A 64 8.72 -6.14 -4.48
CA SER A 64 8.25 -7.49 -4.80
C SER A 64 6.72 -7.58 -4.75
N LYS A 65 6.09 -7.84 -5.90
CA LYS A 65 4.64 -8.04 -6.04
C LYS A 65 4.12 -9.17 -5.16
N ASP A 66 4.91 -10.24 -4.99
CA ASP A 66 4.58 -11.38 -4.13
C ASP A 66 4.53 -11.01 -2.65
N ALA A 67 5.48 -10.19 -2.19
CA ALA A 67 5.51 -9.71 -0.81
C ALA A 67 4.30 -8.80 -0.53
N VAL A 68 3.97 -7.90 -1.45
CA VAL A 68 2.80 -7.02 -1.32
C VAL A 68 1.49 -7.83 -1.34
N ALA A 69 1.41 -8.88 -2.15
CA ALA A 69 0.23 -9.75 -2.19
C ALA A 69 -0.02 -10.45 -0.84
N LYS A 70 1.04 -10.94 -0.18
CA LYS A 70 0.95 -11.54 1.17
C LYS A 70 0.46 -10.53 2.21
N VAL A 71 1.01 -9.33 2.21
CA VAL A 71 0.58 -8.23 3.08
C VAL A 71 -0.89 -7.90 2.82
N ALA A 72 -1.28 -7.76 1.55
CA ALA A 72 -2.66 -7.48 1.16
C ALA A 72 -3.63 -8.60 1.56
N GLN A 73 -3.22 -9.86 1.48
CA GLN A 73 -4.02 -11.00 1.90
C GLN A 73 -4.29 -10.99 3.41
N GLN A 74 -3.28 -10.64 4.21
CA GLN A 74 -3.44 -10.53 5.65
C GLN A 74 -4.37 -9.36 6.01
N PHE A 75 -4.17 -8.18 5.42
CA PHE A 75 -5.09 -7.05 5.60
C PHE A 75 -6.51 -7.36 5.13
N SER A 76 -6.66 -8.12 4.04
CA SER A 76 -7.97 -8.55 3.55
C SER A 76 -8.69 -9.45 4.54
N THR A 77 -7.95 -10.35 5.19
CA THR A 77 -8.48 -11.21 6.25
C THR A 77 -8.90 -10.39 7.47
N LEU A 78 -8.07 -9.44 7.90
CA LEU A 78 -8.35 -8.55 9.04
C LEU A 78 -9.53 -7.61 8.79
N ALA A 79 -9.65 -7.08 7.57
CA ALA A 79 -10.70 -6.15 7.19
C ALA A 79 -12.04 -6.83 6.88
N GLY A 80 -12.05 -8.15 6.67
CA GLY A 80 -13.24 -8.93 6.36
C GLY A 80 -13.74 -8.79 4.92
N TYR A 81 -12.93 -8.23 4.00
CA TYR A 81 -13.26 -8.11 2.58
C TYR A 81 -12.01 -8.25 1.70
N ARG A 82 -12.20 -8.63 0.43
CA ARG A 82 -11.11 -8.87 -0.53
C ARG A 82 -10.45 -7.55 -0.98
N LEU A 83 -9.17 -7.39 -0.68
CA LEU A 83 -8.37 -6.28 -1.21
C LEU A 83 -7.88 -6.56 -2.64
N PRO A 84 -7.70 -5.53 -3.50
CA PRO A 84 -7.39 -5.72 -4.92
C PRO A 84 -6.06 -6.44 -5.23
N LEU A 85 -5.11 -6.40 -4.30
CA LEU A 85 -3.80 -7.05 -4.43
C LEU A 85 -3.69 -8.37 -3.64
N ALA A 86 -4.74 -8.79 -2.94
CA ALA A 86 -4.81 -10.09 -2.29
C ALA A 86 -5.14 -11.18 -3.34
N VAL A 87 -4.14 -11.55 -4.14
CA VAL A 87 -4.22 -12.55 -5.23
C VAL A 87 -3.58 -13.87 -4.86
#